data_AF-A0A8J3VCU5-F1
#
_entry.id   AF-A0A8J3VCU5-F1
#
_cell.length_a   1.000
_cell.length_b   1.000
_cell.length_c   1.000
_cell.angle_alpha   90.00
_cell.angle_beta   90.00
_cell.angle_gamma   90.00
#
_symmetry.space_group_name_H-M   'P 1'
#
loop_
_entity.id
_entity.type
_entity.pdbx_description
1 polymer ?
#
loop_
_entity_poly.entity_id
_entity_poly.type
_entity_poly.pdbx_seq_one_letter_code
_entity_poly.pdbx_strand_id
1 'polypeptide(L)'
;MGQCGAPQSGPQISGPSRNPPPAANDVRAPRPRASRPAPDVDIPSYHGIHVAPLQPEHVRIAWRHPTRRSDRARVREHTCDCKATVYELCHSGGLLYIRRTVRHAEGYVVRETERLITVRMEDLWRRLILGQAR
;
A
#
# COMPACT_ATOMS: atom_id res chain seq x y z
N MET A 1 -74.71 38.31 -42.32
CA MET A 1 -73.59 37.45 -41.86
C MET A 1 -72.61 38.36 -41.13
N GLY A 2 -72.69 38.62 -39.83
CA GLY A 2 -72.90 37.69 -38.71
C GLY A 2 -71.72 37.90 -37.77
N GLN A 3 -71.75 39.03 -37.04
CA GLN A 3 -70.79 39.44 -36.01
C GLN A 3 -70.75 38.41 -34.87
N CYS A 4 -69.60 38.20 -34.23
CA CYS A 4 -69.41 37.68 -32.87
C CYS A 4 -67.95 38.00 -32.51
N GLY A 5 -67.57 38.81 -31.53
CA GLY A 5 -68.18 39.18 -30.26
C GLY A 5 -67.10 38.95 -29.21
N ALA A 6 -66.55 40.01 -28.63
CA ALA A 6 -65.71 39.89 -27.43
C ALA A 6 -66.57 39.35 -26.28
N PRO A 7 -66.00 38.52 -25.40
CA PRO A 7 -66.22 38.83 -23.99
C PRO A 7 -65.02 38.59 -23.05
N GLN A 8 -64.94 39.51 -22.10
CA GLN A 8 -64.75 39.27 -20.66
C GLN A 8 -63.35 39.08 -20.10
N SER A 9 -62.92 40.16 -19.43
CA SER A 9 -62.11 40.17 -18.22
C SER A 9 -62.59 39.11 -17.20
N GLY A 10 -61.67 38.23 -16.81
CA GLY A 10 -61.77 37.30 -15.68
C GLY A 10 -60.53 37.44 -14.79
N PRO A 11 -60.63 37.13 -13.49
CA PRO A 11 -59.81 37.74 -12.45
C PRO A 11 -58.37 37.21 -12.40
N GLN A 12 -57.47 38.07 -11.94
CA GLN A 12 -56.13 37.71 -11.52
C GLN A 12 -56.21 36.69 -10.38
N ILE A 13 -55.78 35.46 -10.65
CA ILE A 13 -55.52 34.47 -9.61
C ILE A 13 -54.01 34.44 -9.44
N SER A 14 -53.56 35.10 -8.38
CA SER A 14 -52.21 35.05 -7.85
C SER A 14 -51.86 33.59 -7.52
N GLY A 15 -51.17 32.91 -8.44
CA GLY A 15 -50.52 31.64 -8.16
C GLY A 15 -49.29 31.87 -7.28
N PRO A 16 -49.02 31.02 -6.27
CA PRO A 16 -47.87 31.22 -5.39
C PRO A 16 -46.57 31.15 -6.21
N SER A 17 -45.79 32.23 -6.10
CA SER A 17 -44.40 32.28 -6.54
C SER A 17 -43.69 31.02 -6.05
N ARG A 18 -43.33 30.13 -6.99
CA ARG A 18 -42.43 29.02 -6.68
C ARG A 18 -41.06 29.64 -6.48
N ASN A 19 -40.75 30.01 -5.24
CA ASN A 19 -39.37 30.24 -4.85
C ASN A 19 -38.59 28.96 -5.19
N PRO A 20 -37.50 29.04 -5.96
CA PRO A 20 -36.63 27.89 -6.15
C PRO A 20 -36.07 27.48 -4.77
N PRO A 21 -35.85 26.17 -4.53
CA PRO A 21 -35.22 25.73 -3.30
C PRO A 21 -33.84 26.40 -3.17
N PRO A 22 -33.41 26.80 -1.96
CA PRO A 22 -32.06 27.30 -1.76
C PRO A 22 -31.07 26.22 -2.22
N ALA A 23 -30.02 26.66 -2.91
CA ALA A 23 -28.94 25.81 -3.38
C ALA A 23 -28.52 24.83 -2.28
N ALA A 24 -28.50 23.54 -2.63
CA ALA A 24 -27.99 22.50 -1.77
C ALA A 24 -26.63 22.96 -1.22
N ASN A 25 -26.50 23.00 0.11
CA ASN A 25 -25.24 23.29 0.77
C ASN A 25 -24.19 22.35 0.19
N ASP A 26 -23.24 22.94 -0.52
CA ASP A 26 -22.07 22.28 -1.06
C ASP A 26 -21.23 21.86 0.14
N VAL A 27 -21.51 20.67 0.69
CA VAL A 27 -20.72 20.06 1.76
C VAL A 27 -19.38 19.73 1.14
N ARG A 28 -18.50 20.72 1.15
CA ARG A 28 -17.14 20.63 0.69
C ARG A 28 -16.49 19.44 1.40
N ALA A 29 -16.24 18.37 0.67
CA ALA A 29 -15.50 17.23 1.18
C ALA A 29 -14.20 17.76 1.84
N PRO A 30 -13.84 17.29 3.05
CA PRO A 30 -12.60 17.70 3.67
C PRO A 30 -11.47 17.36 2.70
N ARG A 31 -10.69 18.37 2.31
CA ARG A 31 -9.49 18.16 1.49
C ARG A 31 -8.65 17.10 2.19
N PRO A 32 -8.13 16.07 1.49
CA PRO A 32 -7.19 15.15 2.09
C PRO A 32 -6.07 16.01 2.67
N ARG A 33 -5.88 15.94 3.99
CA ARG A 33 -4.81 16.66 4.67
C ARG A 33 -3.54 16.16 4.02
N ALA A 34 -2.88 17.00 3.23
CA ALA A 34 -1.59 16.66 2.65
C ALA A 34 -0.70 16.23 3.82
N SER A 35 -0.36 14.95 3.88
CA SER A 35 0.58 14.44 4.87
C SER A 35 1.83 15.28 4.70
N ARG A 36 2.22 16.01 5.76
CA ARG A 36 3.53 16.66 5.78
C ARG A 36 4.54 15.61 5.30
N PRO A 37 5.38 15.89 4.30
CA PRO A 37 6.48 14.99 4.01
C PRO A 37 7.21 14.78 5.33
N ALA A 38 7.44 13.51 5.67
CA ALA A 38 8.21 13.19 6.87
C ALA A 38 9.51 14.00 6.77
N PRO A 39 9.96 14.65 7.86
CA PRO A 39 11.28 15.27 7.84
C PRO A 39 12.28 14.23 7.35
N ASP A 40 13.28 14.68 6.60
CA ASP A 40 14.40 13.85 6.17
C ASP A 40 15.23 13.55 7.44
N VAL A 41 14.71 12.62 8.24
CA VAL A 41 15.39 12.15 9.45
C VAL A 41 16.51 11.27 8.92
N ASP A 42 17.73 11.73 9.09
CA ASP A 42 18.93 10.92 8.89
C ASP A 42 18.94 9.83 9.98
N ILE A 43 18.14 8.78 9.75
CA ILE A 43 18.07 7.61 10.62
C ILE A 43 19.39 6.87 10.39
N PRO A 44 20.21 6.68 11.44
CA PRO A 44 21.49 6.00 11.28
C PRO A 44 21.29 4.62 10.67
N SER A 45 22.09 4.29 9.65
CA SER A 45 22.10 2.98 8.98
C SER A 45 22.30 1.89 10.04
N TYR A 46 21.40 0.92 10.04
CA TYR A 46 21.44 -0.18 10.98
C TYR A 46 22.50 -1.20 10.57
N HIS A 47 23.56 -1.31 11.38
CA HIS A 47 24.63 -2.28 11.20
C HIS A 47 24.33 -3.62 11.90
N GLY A 48 23.56 -4.49 11.23
CA GLY A 48 23.20 -5.83 11.72
C GLY A 48 23.89 -6.99 11.01
N ILE A 49 23.18 -8.13 10.90
CA ILE A 49 23.70 -9.35 10.26
C ILE A 49 23.95 -9.09 8.77
N HIS A 50 25.16 -9.35 8.29
CA HIS A 50 25.46 -9.29 6.87
C HIS A 50 25.30 -10.65 6.21
N VAL A 51 24.76 -10.64 4.99
CA VAL A 51 24.81 -11.81 4.11
C VAL A 51 26.24 -12.00 3.62
N ALA A 52 26.80 -13.19 3.86
CA ALA A 52 28.10 -13.59 3.37
C ALA A 52 28.15 -13.53 1.83
N PRO A 53 29.36 -13.47 1.23
CA PRO A 53 29.50 -13.61 -0.22
C PRO A 53 28.80 -14.87 -0.73
N LEU A 54 28.24 -14.77 -1.94
CA LEU A 54 27.52 -15.88 -2.56
C LEU A 54 28.48 -17.04 -2.83
N GLN A 55 28.13 -18.24 -2.39
CA GLN A 55 28.91 -19.44 -2.64
C GLN A 55 28.67 -19.97 -4.07
N PRO A 56 29.65 -20.64 -4.69
CA PRO A 56 29.51 -21.16 -6.06
C PRO A 56 28.29 -22.07 -6.24
N GLU A 57 28.08 -23.02 -5.31
CA GLU A 57 27.00 -24.01 -5.36
C GLU A 57 25.75 -23.60 -4.58
N HIS A 58 25.41 -22.31 -4.58
CA HIS A 58 24.25 -21.81 -3.84
C HIS A 58 22.92 -22.33 -4.40
N VAL A 59 21.98 -22.57 -3.49
CA VAL A 59 20.60 -22.93 -3.82
C VAL A 59 19.84 -21.69 -4.28
N ARG A 60 19.13 -21.79 -5.41
CA ARG A 60 18.26 -20.71 -5.89
C ARG A 60 16.97 -20.66 -5.08
N ILE A 61 16.61 -19.46 -4.64
CA ILE A 61 15.36 -19.17 -3.94
C ILE A 61 14.30 -18.76 -4.96
N ALA A 62 13.14 -19.40 -4.87
CA ALA A 62 11.98 -19.02 -5.66
C ALA A 62 11.34 -17.73 -5.12
N TRP A 63 11.69 -16.59 -5.72
CA TRP A 63 11.14 -15.28 -5.38
C TRP A 63 9.78 -15.04 -6.04
N ARG A 64 8.77 -14.75 -5.24
CA ARG A 64 7.38 -14.53 -5.65
C ARG A 64 6.95 -13.10 -5.39
N HIS A 65 5.90 -12.64 -6.06
CA HIS A 65 5.25 -11.38 -5.69
C HIS A 65 4.63 -11.51 -4.29
N PRO A 66 4.72 -10.46 -3.44
CA PRO A 66 4.05 -10.46 -2.15
C PRO A 66 2.54 -10.65 -2.32
N THR A 67 1.96 -11.56 -1.53
CA THR A 67 0.51 -11.77 -1.50
C THR A 67 -0.06 -11.26 -0.18
N ARG A 68 -1.16 -10.50 -0.20
CA ARG A 68 -1.87 -10.03 1.00
C ARG A 68 -2.65 -11.17 1.67
N ARG A 69 -1.93 -12.17 2.20
CA ARG A 69 -2.51 -13.33 2.90
C ARG A 69 -2.88 -13.04 4.35
N SER A 70 -2.35 -11.95 4.91
CA SER A 70 -2.60 -11.51 6.29
C SER A 70 -2.36 -10.01 6.42
N ASP A 71 -3.13 -9.37 7.30
CA ASP A 71 -3.04 -7.95 7.59
C ASP A 71 -1.84 -7.60 8.49
N ARG A 72 -1.24 -8.60 9.15
CA ARG A 72 -0.16 -8.40 10.11
C ARG A 72 1.00 -9.36 9.86
N ALA A 73 2.19 -8.78 9.77
CA ALA A 73 3.45 -9.50 9.72
C ALA A 73 4.38 -8.94 10.80
N ARG A 74 5.08 -9.82 11.51
CA ARG A 74 6.13 -9.43 12.45
C ARG A 74 7.49 -9.78 11.87
N VAL A 75 8.40 -8.83 11.81
CA VAL A 75 9.80 -9.09 11.47
C VAL A 75 10.47 -9.70 12.70
N ARG A 76 11.01 -10.91 12.58
CA ARG A 76 11.77 -11.61 13.63
C ARG A 76 13.26 -11.25 13.56
N GLU A 77 13.81 -11.24 12.36
CA GLU A 77 15.22 -10.94 12.09
C GLU A 77 15.32 -10.17 10.77
N HIS A 78 16.40 -9.42 10.60
CA HIS A 78 16.69 -8.71 9.36
C HIS A 78 18.20 -8.56 9.15
N THR A 79 18.60 -8.40 7.89
CA THR A 79 19.99 -8.12 7.55
C THR A 79 20.30 -6.63 7.68
N CYS A 80 21.57 -6.32 7.85
CA CYS A 80 22.12 -4.97 7.75
C CYS A 80 21.64 -4.26 6.47
N ASP A 81 21.38 -2.96 6.57
CA ASP A 81 20.87 -2.15 5.47
C ASP A 81 21.95 -1.41 4.68
N CYS A 82 23.23 -1.71 4.95
CA CYS A 82 24.38 -1.14 4.25
C CYS A 82 24.47 -1.54 2.76
N LYS A 83 23.74 -2.58 2.35
CA LYS A 83 23.66 -3.05 0.95
C LYS A 83 22.30 -2.70 0.38
N ALA A 84 22.23 -2.53 -0.94
CA ALA A 84 20.98 -2.26 -1.65
C ALA A 84 19.92 -3.36 -1.47
N THR A 85 20.32 -4.58 -1.14
CA THR A 85 19.41 -5.69 -0.85
C THR A 85 19.34 -5.96 0.65
N VAL A 86 18.14 -5.87 1.21
CA VAL A 86 17.82 -6.22 2.60
C VAL A 86 16.91 -7.43 2.61
N TYR A 87 17.15 -8.33 3.55
CA TYR A 87 16.30 -9.49 3.80
C TYR A 87 15.71 -9.43 5.20
N GLU A 88 14.45 -9.83 5.33
CA GLU A 88 13.71 -9.85 6.60
C GLU A 88 13.05 -11.21 6.77
N LEU A 89 13.29 -11.87 7.91
CA LEU A 89 12.57 -13.07 8.32
C LEU A 89 11.25 -12.66 8.97
N CYS A 90 10.16 -12.90 8.28
CA CYS A 90 8.83 -12.45 8.68
C CYS A 90 7.99 -13.62 9.20
N HIS A 91 7.16 -13.38 10.22
CA HIS A 91 6.19 -14.32 10.78
C HIS A 91 4.77 -13.77 10.61
N SER A 92 3.86 -14.59 10.08
CA SER A 92 2.45 -14.26 9.90
C SER A 92 1.60 -15.54 9.80
N GLY A 93 0.47 -15.59 10.52
CA GLY A 93 -0.45 -16.73 10.47
C GLY A 93 0.17 -18.07 10.86
N GLY A 94 1.14 -18.08 11.79
CA GLY A 94 1.85 -19.30 12.22
C GLY A 94 2.93 -19.79 11.26
N LEU A 95 3.13 -19.10 10.12
CA LEU A 95 4.13 -19.45 9.11
C LEU A 95 5.16 -18.34 8.96
N LEU A 96 6.37 -18.74 8.56
CA LEU A 96 7.45 -17.80 8.28
C LEU A 96 7.70 -17.70 6.78
N TYR A 97 8.29 -16.58 6.36
CA TYR A 97 8.75 -16.32 5.00
C TYR A 97 9.87 -15.30 5.03
N ILE A 98 10.70 -15.29 3.99
CA ILE A 98 11.71 -14.27 3.80
C ILE A 98 11.16 -13.23 2.84
N ARG A 99 11.23 -11.97 3.25
CA ARG A 99 11.01 -10.81 2.39
C ARG A 99 12.36 -10.29 1.93
N ARG A 100 12.49 -10.05 0.62
CA ARG A 100 13.63 -9.40 -0.01
C ARG A 100 13.21 -8.05 -0.54
N THR A 101 13.86 -7.00 -0.09
CA THR A 101 13.70 -5.65 -0.58
C THR A 101 14.97 -5.23 -1.30
N VAL A 102 14.87 -4.96 -2.60
CA VAL A 102 15.98 -4.43 -3.40
C VAL A 102 15.71 -2.96 -3.67
N ARG A 103 16.61 -2.10 -3.21
CA ARG A 103 16.57 -0.65 -3.44
C ARG A 103 17.26 -0.32 -4.77
N HIS A 104 16.62 0.52 -5.58
CA HIS A 104 17.10 1.06 -6.84
C HIS A 104 16.93 2.59 -6.84
N ALA A 105 17.50 3.29 -7.83
CA ALA A 105 17.38 4.76 -7.91
C ALA A 105 15.92 5.24 -7.99
N GLU A 106 15.03 4.45 -8.61
CA GLU A 106 13.63 4.79 -8.85
C GLU A 106 12.67 4.29 -7.75
N GLY A 107 13.19 3.62 -6.71
CA GLY A 107 12.37 3.08 -5.62
C GLY A 107 12.86 1.73 -5.11
N TYR A 108 11.94 0.83 -4.76
CA TYR A 108 12.28 -0.49 -4.24
C TYR A 108 11.36 -1.59 -4.77
N VAL A 109 11.92 -2.78 -4.94
CA VAL A 109 11.19 -3.98 -5.36
C VAL A 109 11.16 -4.98 -4.21
N VAL A 110 9.95 -5.36 -3.80
CA VAL A 110 9.74 -6.37 -2.76
C VAL A 110 9.37 -7.71 -3.40
N ARG A 111 10.03 -8.77 -2.95
CA ARG A 111 9.71 -10.16 -3.27
C ARG A 111 9.64 -10.98 -1.98
N GLU A 112 8.85 -12.05 -1.99
CA GLU A 112 8.73 -12.97 -0.86
C GLU A 112 9.02 -14.40 -1.31
N THR A 113 9.51 -15.23 -0.40
CA THR A 113 9.51 -16.68 -0.59
C THR A 113 8.10 -17.25 -0.45
N GLU A 114 7.97 -18.55 -0.67
CA GLU A 114 6.81 -19.26 -0.11
C GLU A 114 6.78 -19.16 1.43
N ARG A 115 5.62 -19.42 2.02
CA ARG A 115 5.41 -19.43 3.47
C ARG A 115 5.55 -20.86 3.96
N LEU A 116 6.48 -21.10 4.89
CA LEU A 116 6.79 -22.41 5.42
C LEU A 116 6.66 -22.46 6.94
N ILE A 117 6.59 -23.68 7.47
CA ILE A 117 6.76 -23.92 8.91
C ILE A 117 8.13 -23.44 9.39
N THR A 118 8.20 -23.10 10.68
CA THR A 118 9.37 -22.49 11.33
C THR A 118 10.68 -23.18 11.00
N VAL A 119 10.79 -24.50 11.23
CA VAL A 119 12.05 -25.24 11.04
C VAL A 119 12.60 -25.15 9.62
N ARG A 120 11.73 -25.18 8.60
CA ARG A 120 12.16 -25.10 7.19
C ARG A 120 12.57 -23.68 6.81
N MET A 121 11.86 -22.67 7.32
CA MET A 121 12.19 -21.29 7.01
C MET A 121 13.44 -20.81 7.76
N GLU A 122 13.66 -21.26 8.99
CA GLU A 122 14.88 -20.96 9.75
C GLU A 122 16.12 -21.62 9.11
N ASP A 123 16.00 -22.83 8.54
CA ASP A 123 17.07 -23.43 7.74
C ASP A 123 17.35 -22.61 6.47
N LEU A 124 16.32 -22.21 5.74
CA LEU A 124 16.49 -21.37 4.55
C LEU A 124 17.10 -20.01 4.89
N TRP A 125 16.68 -19.39 5.99
CA TRP A 125 17.26 -18.13 6.49
C TRP A 125 18.74 -18.29 6.78
N ARG A 126 19.13 -19.35 7.52
CA ARG A 126 20.54 -19.63 7.80
C ARG A 126 21.36 -19.80 6.53
N ARG A 127 20.88 -20.60 5.57
CA ARG A 127 21.55 -20.79 4.27
C ARG A 127 21.70 -19.47 3.52
N LEU A 128 20.67 -18.62 3.53
CA LEU A 128 20.73 -17.29 2.93
C LEU A 128 21.82 -16.44 3.58
N ILE A 129 21.87 -16.34 4.91
CA ILE A 129 22.89 -15.57 5.64
C ILE A 129 24.30 -16.06 5.33
N LEU A 130 24.50 -17.38 5.23
CA LEU A 130 25.78 -18.00 4.91
C LEU A 130 26.17 -17.93 3.42
N GLY A 131 25.35 -17.30 2.57
CA GLY A 131 25.60 -17.21 1.13
C GLY A 131 25.38 -18.52 0.38
N GLN A 132 24.75 -19.50 1.03
CA GLN A 132 24.43 -20.82 0.47
C GLN A 132 23.07 -20.84 -0.25
N ALA A 133 22.28 -19.77 -0.15
CA ALA A 133 21.04 -19.61 -0.89
C ALA A 133 20.83 -18.15 -1.35
N ARG A 134 20.21 -17.95 -2.51
CA ARG A 134 19.90 -16.60 -3.05
C ARG A 134 18.73 -16.57 -4.01
#